data_AF-A0A812M8S9-F1
#
_entry.id   AF-A0A812M8S9-F1
#
_cell.length_a   1.000
_cell.length_b   1.000
_cell.length_c   1.000
_cell.angle_alpha   90.00
_cell.angle_beta   90.00
_cell.angle_gamma   90.00
#
_symmetry.space_group_name_H-M   'P 1'
#
loop_
_entity.id
_entity.type
_entity.pdbx_description
1 polymer ?
#
loop_
_entity_poly.entity_id
_entity_poly.type
_entity_poly.pdbx_seq_one_letter_code
_entity_poly.pdbx_strand_id
1 'polypeptide(L)'
;GGVLYVAGSTNYHWMSVSGIVFAPDTVGHIALPLAGAWVGYGGAYESPDYTVRNGICSVEGLIHGGEWGHLATLPEDCRPADGALIFTANNHASPARVNVESNGKIRWIAGGNNHHFISLSGIVFSPTAVGYAIPLENGWSNYGKGYAPAKYRVVNGICFLEGLIKK
;
A
#
# COMPACT_ATOMS: atom_id res chain seq x y z
N GLY A 1 18.51 11.90 -1.78
CA GLY A 1 18.10 10.48 -1.85
C GLY A 1 18.80 9.81 -3.01
N GLY A 2 19.04 8.50 -2.92
CA GLY A 2 19.53 7.66 -4.01
C GLY A 2 18.61 6.46 -4.21
N VAL A 3 18.63 5.83 -5.38
CA VAL A 3 17.90 4.58 -5.65
C VAL A 3 18.86 3.41 -5.44
N LEU A 4 18.56 2.55 -4.48
CA LEU A 4 19.36 1.36 -4.18
C LEU A 4 18.68 0.11 -4.73
N TYR A 5 19.39 -0.64 -5.58
CA TYR A 5 19.01 -2.00 -5.92
C TYR A 5 19.36 -2.94 -4.77
N VAL A 6 18.34 -3.62 -4.20
CA VAL A 6 18.52 -4.54 -3.08
C VAL A 6 18.46 -6.01 -3.53
N ALA A 7 17.43 -6.37 -4.29
CA ALA A 7 17.20 -7.75 -4.74
C ALA A 7 16.36 -7.80 -6.02
N GLY A 8 16.46 -8.91 -6.76
CA GLY A 8 15.72 -9.16 -8.00
C GLY A 8 16.59 -9.86 -9.04
N SER A 9 16.25 -9.70 -10.33
CA SER A 9 17.09 -10.12 -11.45
C SER A 9 17.76 -8.91 -12.09
N THR A 10 19.04 -9.06 -12.46
CA THR A 10 19.80 -8.05 -13.22
C THR A 10 20.06 -8.49 -14.67
N ASN A 11 19.47 -9.60 -15.13
CA ASN A 11 19.77 -10.24 -16.41
C ASN A 11 19.55 -9.34 -17.63
N TYR A 12 18.70 -8.33 -17.51
CA TYR A 12 18.35 -7.44 -18.61
C TYR A 12 19.05 -6.07 -18.51
N HIS A 13 19.85 -5.81 -17.47
CA HIS A 13 20.62 -4.56 -17.27
C HIS A 13 19.81 -3.25 -17.27
N TRP A 14 18.49 -3.31 -17.08
CA TRP A 14 17.63 -2.14 -16.92
C TRP A 14 16.51 -2.43 -15.90
N MET A 15 15.99 -1.38 -15.27
CA MET A 15 14.76 -1.42 -14.48
C MET A 15 13.97 -0.13 -14.65
N SER A 16 12.63 -0.24 -14.66
CA SER A 16 11.77 0.94 -14.59
C SER A 16 11.68 1.43 -13.14
N VAL A 17 11.86 2.72 -12.93
CA VAL A 17 11.59 3.40 -11.66
C VAL A 17 10.28 4.20 -11.70
N SER A 18 9.56 4.16 -12.82
CA SER A 18 8.26 4.81 -12.97
C SER A 18 7.24 4.15 -12.05
N GLY A 19 6.41 4.98 -11.41
CA GLY A 19 5.38 4.51 -10.47
C GLY A 19 5.86 4.37 -9.02
N ILE A 20 7.15 4.61 -8.73
CA ILE A 20 7.62 4.76 -7.34
C ILE A 20 7.12 6.10 -6.82
N VAL A 21 6.28 6.06 -5.78
CA VAL A 21 5.68 7.23 -5.12
C VAL A 21 5.82 7.05 -3.61
N PHE A 22 6.24 8.11 -2.92
CA PHE A 22 6.39 8.15 -1.46
C PHE A 22 6.24 9.60 -0.96
N ALA A 23 5.87 9.76 0.31
CA ALA A 23 5.91 11.05 0.99
C ALA A 23 7.38 11.39 1.37
N PRO A 24 7.93 12.54 0.97
CA PRO A 24 9.31 12.89 1.35
C PRO A 24 9.38 13.47 2.76
N ASP A 25 10.47 13.23 3.51
CA ASP A 25 10.72 13.67 4.90
C ASP A 25 10.30 15.12 5.22
N THR A 26 10.42 16.01 4.23
CA THR A 26 10.01 17.43 4.31
C THR A 26 8.53 17.64 4.63
N VAL A 27 7.67 16.62 4.53
CA VAL A 27 6.24 16.74 4.80
C VAL A 27 5.87 16.37 6.23
N GLY A 28 6.80 15.79 6.99
CA GLY A 28 6.56 15.25 8.33
C GLY A 28 5.79 13.92 8.30
N HIS A 29 6.22 12.99 9.14
CA HIS A 29 5.70 11.62 9.20
C HIS A 29 5.16 11.33 10.59
N ILE A 30 4.13 10.47 10.68
CA ILE A 30 3.55 10.03 11.95
C ILE A 30 3.76 8.53 12.10
N ALA A 31 4.30 8.10 13.24
CA ALA A 31 4.55 6.69 13.50
C ALA A 31 3.29 5.83 13.28
N LEU A 32 3.45 4.74 12.52
CA LEU A 32 2.38 3.82 12.18
C LEU A 32 2.10 2.88 13.37
N PRO A 33 0.85 2.80 13.87
CA PRO A 33 0.49 1.83 14.90
C PRO A 33 0.60 0.39 14.38
N LEU A 34 1.72 -0.27 14.70
CA LEU A 34 1.96 -1.67 14.34
C LEU A 34 1.16 -2.64 15.22
N ALA A 35 0.80 -3.79 14.65
CA ALA A 35 0.03 -4.82 15.35
C ALA A 35 0.95 -5.88 15.97
N GLY A 36 0.58 -6.38 17.15
CA GLY A 36 1.28 -7.49 17.79
C GLY A 36 2.77 -7.20 18.02
N ALA A 37 3.63 -8.11 17.56
CA ALA A 37 5.08 -8.01 17.70
C ALA A 37 5.79 -7.38 16.48
N TRP A 38 5.04 -6.85 15.50
CA TRP A 38 5.65 -6.13 14.39
C TRP A 38 6.38 -4.89 14.91
N VAL A 39 7.62 -4.72 14.46
CA VAL A 39 8.46 -3.54 14.74
C VAL A 39 9.14 -3.06 13.45
N GLY A 40 9.63 -1.83 13.45
CA GLY A 40 10.44 -1.30 12.34
C GLY A 40 11.75 -2.07 12.20
N TYR A 41 12.18 -2.32 10.95
CA TYR A 41 13.38 -3.08 10.62
C TYR A 41 14.68 -2.41 11.10
N GLY A 42 14.71 -1.07 11.10
CA GLY A 42 15.86 -0.29 11.53
C GLY A 42 17.01 -0.27 10.52
N GLY A 43 18.20 0.17 10.98
CA GLY A 43 19.37 0.34 10.14
C GLY A 43 19.20 1.50 9.15
N ALA A 44 19.42 1.22 7.85
CA ALA A 44 19.27 2.21 6.77
C ALA A 44 17.85 2.29 6.20
N TYR A 45 16.91 1.48 6.72
CA TYR A 45 15.53 1.47 6.28
C TYR A 45 14.69 2.49 7.05
N GLU A 46 13.72 3.08 6.37
CA GLU A 46 12.77 4.02 6.95
C GLU A 46 11.95 3.36 8.07
N SER A 47 11.64 4.15 9.09
CA SER A 47 10.76 3.72 10.16
C SER A 47 9.34 3.51 9.64
N PRO A 48 8.54 2.64 10.25
CA PRO A 48 7.15 2.45 9.86
C PRO A 48 6.32 3.68 10.25
N ASP A 49 5.81 4.38 9.24
CA ASP A 49 5.03 5.60 9.41
C ASP A 49 3.93 5.72 8.35
N TYR A 50 3.08 6.74 8.54
CA TYR A 50 2.11 7.16 7.57
C TYR A 50 2.10 8.68 7.48
N THR A 51 1.66 9.17 6.31
CA THR A 51 1.47 10.58 6.03
C THR A 51 0.09 10.81 5.42
N VAL A 52 -0.67 11.76 5.96
CA VAL A 52 -1.86 12.31 5.29
C VAL A 52 -1.57 13.74 4.89
N ARG A 53 -1.47 13.99 3.58
CA ARG A 53 -1.26 15.34 3.05
C ARG A 53 -2.03 15.54 1.77
N ASN A 54 -2.71 16.68 1.68
CA ASN A 54 -3.43 17.06 0.46
C ASN A 54 -4.36 15.92 -0.04
N GLY A 55 -5.13 15.30 0.87
CA GLY A 55 -6.07 14.24 0.52
C GLY A 55 -5.44 12.93 0.02
N ILE A 56 -4.13 12.73 0.23
CA ILE A 56 -3.39 11.51 -0.08
C ILE A 56 -2.88 10.92 1.24
N CYS A 57 -3.18 9.65 1.46
CA CYS A 57 -2.65 8.79 2.51
C CYS A 57 -1.49 7.99 1.90
N SER A 58 -0.32 8.08 2.52
CA SER A 58 0.87 7.31 2.18
C SER A 58 1.29 6.51 3.40
N VAL A 59 1.76 5.29 3.19
CA VAL A 59 2.32 4.43 4.23
C VAL A 59 3.71 3.99 3.81
N GLU A 60 4.65 4.09 4.74
CA GLU A 60 6.07 3.88 4.52
C GLU A 60 6.67 2.97 5.58
N GLY A 61 7.87 2.46 5.28
CA GLY A 61 8.69 1.71 6.20
C GLY A 61 8.72 0.20 5.98
N LEU A 62 9.78 -0.39 6.52
CA LEU A 62 10.04 -1.82 6.52
C LEU A 62 9.77 -2.37 7.92
N ILE A 63 8.96 -3.43 8.02
CA ILE A 63 8.62 -4.05 9.33
C ILE A 63 9.07 -5.50 9.39
N HIS A 64 9.36 -6.00 10.59
CA HIS A 64 9.71 -7.40 10.86
C HIS A 64 9.22 -7.88 12.22
N GLY A 65 9.36 -9.18 12.49
CA GLY A 65 9.23 -9.76 13.83
C GLY A 65 7.81 -10.08 14.29
N GLY A 66 6.78 -9.80 13.49
CA GLY A 66 5.40 -10.13 13.83
C GLY A 66 4.83 -11.34 13.08
N GLU A 67 3.62 -11.71 13.47
CA GLU A 67 2.84 -12.78 12.82
C GLU A 67 2.12 -12.26 11.58
N TRP A 68 2.09 -13.07 10.53
CA TRP A 68 1.37 -12.76 9.29
C TRP A 68 -0.14 -12.64 9.56
N GLY A 69 -0.82 -11.79 8.79
CA GLY A 69 -2.21 -11.45 9.00
C GLY A 69 -2.35 -9.97 9.30
N HIS A 70 -2.50 -9.55 10.55
CA HIS A 70 -2.64 -8.13 10.89
C HIS A 70 -1.26 -7.50 11.11
N LEU A 71 -0.90 -6.52 10.27
CA LEU A 71 0.42 -5.88 10.27
C LEU A 71 0.42 -4.55 11.03
N ALA A 72 -0.58 -3.71 10.77
CA ALA A 72 -0.70 -2.37 11.33
C ALA A 72 -2.16 -1.88 11.27
N THR A 73 -2.45 -0.77 11.96
CA THR A 73 -3.77 -0.12 11.91
C THR A 73 -3.61 1.37 11.63
N LEU A 74 -4.19 1.82 10.52
CA LEU A 74 -4.24 3.23 10.15
C LEU A 74 -5.28 4.00 11.00
N PRO A 75 -4.98 5.26 11.36
CA PRO A 75 -5.96 6.16 11.95
C PRO A 75 -7.02 6.58 10.93
N GLU A 76 -8.11 7.15 11.42
CA GLU A 76 -9.34 7.39 10.64
C GLU A 76 -9.14 8.27 9.40
N ASP A 77 -8.24 9.25 9.46
CA ASP A 77 -7.90 10.16 8.38
C ASP A 77 -7.07 9.51 7.25
N CYS A 78 -6.53 8.31 7.48
CA CYS A 78 -5.74 7.54 6.53
C CYS A 78 -6.42 6.18 6.22
N ARG A 79 -7.76 6.11 6.16
CA ARG A 79 -8.49 4.87 5.83
C ARG A 79 -9.16 4.94 4.46
N PRO A 80 -9.27 3.81 3.73
CA PRO A 80 -10.10 3.76 2.53
C PRO A 80 -11.58 3.95 2.87
N ALA A 81 -12.26 4.91 2.24
CA ALA A 81 -13.68 5.16 2.50
C ALA A 81 -14.63 4.23 1.73
N ASP A 82 -14.20 3.66 0.60
CA ASP A 82 -15.08 2.93 -0.33
C ASP A 82 -14.99 1.40 -0.24
N GLY A 83 -14.22 0.88 0.71
CA GLY A 83 -13.99 -0.56 0.89
C GLY A 83 -12.52 -0.92 0.86
N ALA A 84 -12.22 -2.21 1.00
CA ALA A 84 -10.85 -2.68 1.07
C ALA A 84 -10.10 -2.46 -0.27
N LEU A 85 -8.89 -1.93 -0.16
CA LEU A 85 -7.94 -1.75 -1.26
C LEU A 85 -6.88 -2.84 -1.23
N ILE A 86 -6.30 -3.18 -2.39
CA ILE A 86 -5.32 -4.25 -2.54
C ILE A 86 -4.02 -3.65 -3.07
N PHE A 87 -2.91 -3.99 -2.43
CA PHE A 87 -1.58 -3.55 -2.78
C PHE A 87 -0.63 -4.73 -2.89
N THR A 88 0.41 -4.55 -3.71
CA THR A 88 1.56 -5.44 -3.74
C THR A 88 2.63 -4.91 -2.80
N ALA A 89 3.04 -5.72 -1.84
CA ALA A 89 4.09 -5.41 -0.88
C ALA A 89 5.33 -6.25 -1.17
N ASN A 90 6.51 -5.69 -0.91
CA ASN A 90 7.77 -6.42 -1.07
C ASN A 90 8.00 -7.39 0.10
N ASN A 91 8.20 -8.67 -0.22
CA ASN A 91 8.77 -9.68 0.67
C ASN A 91 9.97 -10.34 -0.05
N HIS A 92 11.03 -9.55 -0.26
CA HIS A 92 12.23 -9.96 -0.97
C HIS A 92 11.96 -10.45 -2.40
N ALA A 93 12.12 -11.75 -2.68
CA ALA A 93 12.01 -12.34 -4.03
C ALA A 93 10.56 -12.70 -4.42
N SER A 94 9.63 -12.67 -3.46
CA SER A 94 8.23 -13.01 -3.70
C SER A 94 7.33 -11.84 -3.31
N PRO A 95 6.50 -11.31 -4.23
CA PRO A 95 5.54 -10.28 -3.87
C PRO A 95 4.48 -10.81 -2.91
N ALA A 96 4.06 -9.98 -1.97
CA ALA A 96 2.95 -10.25 -1.07
C ALA A 96 1.72 -9.42 -1.46
N ARG A 97 0.53 -9.99 -1.32
CA ARG A 97 -0.72 -9.25 -1.38
C ARG A 97 -1.05 -8.73 0.01
N VAL A 98 -1.15 -7.41 0.13
CA VAL A 98 -1.62 -6.72 1.33
C VAL A 98 -2.96 -6.04 1.02
N ASN A 99 -3.92 -6.15 1.93
CA ASN A 99 -5.13 -5.36 1.86
C ASN A 99 -5.07 -4.24 2.91
N VAL A 100 -5.57 -3.06 2.55
CA VAL A 100 -5.94 -2.01 3.52
C VAL A 100 -7.45 -2.03 3.63
N GLU A 101 -7.96 -2.47 4.78
CA GLU A 101 -9.40 -2.55 5.06
C GLU A 101 -9.97 -1.17 5.45
N SER A 102 -11.28 -0.96 5.27
CA SER A 102 -11.95 0.31 5.62
C SER A 102 -11.92 0.66 7.11
N ASN A 103 -11.67 -0.34 7.98
CA ASN A 103 -11.42 -0.13 9.41
C ASN A 103 -9.97 0.29 9.72
N GLY A 104 -9.14 0.48 8.70
CA GLY A 104 -7.73 0.87 8.80
C GLY A 104 -6.75 -0.28 8.96
N LYS A 105 -7.20 -1.54 9.10
CA LYS A 105 -6.29 -2.67 9.23
C LYS A 105 -5.53 -2.90 7.93
N ILE A 106 -4.21 -2.86 8.03
CA ILE A 106 -3.30 -3.32 6.99
C ILE A 106 -3.05 -4.81 7.25
N ARG A 107 -3.38 -5.65 6.27
CA ARG A 107 -3.29 -7.11 6.42
C ARG A 107 -2.55 -7.78 5.29
N TRP A 108 -1.63 -8.67 5.64
CA TRP A 108 -1.13 -9.68 4.71
C TRP A 108 -2.25 -10.69 4.41
N ILE A 109 -2.47 -10.98 3.13
CA ILE A 109 -3.54 -11.88 2.68
C ILE A 109 -2.98 -13.17 2.06
N ALA A 110 -1.98 -13.04 1.19
CA ALA A 110 -1.39 -14.16 0.45
C ALA A 110 -0.05 -13.75 -0.19
N GLY A 111 0.69 -14.72 -0.72
CA GLY A 111 1.94 -14.48 -1.46
C GLY A 111 3.18 -14.60 -0.58
N GLY A 112 4.21 -13.82 -0.86
CA GLY A 112 5.49 -13.87 -0.15
C GLY A 112 5.35 -13.67 1.36
N ASN A 113 5.86 -14.65 2.12
CA ASN A 113 5.97 -14.60 3.58
C ASN A 113 7.19 -15.40 4.10
N ASN A 114 8.09 -15.80 3.20
CA ASN A 114 9.26 -16.63 3.51
C ASN A 114 10.43 -15.81 4.06
N HIS A 115 10.33 -14.49 3.98
CA HIS A 115 11.27 -13.56 4.59
C HIS A 115 10.58 -12.90 5.78
N HIS A 116 11.22 -12.87 6.94
CA HIS A 116 10.64 -12.37 8.21
C HIS A 116 10.38 -10.85 8.25
N PHE A 117 10.31 -10.19 7.09
CA PHE A 117 10.04 -8.76 6.94
C PHE A 117 8.99 -8.52 5.85
N ILE A 118 8.32 -7.36 5.88
CA ILE A 118 7.51 -6.90 4.75
C ILE A 118 7.61 -5.39 4.63
N SER A 119 7.74 -4.89 3.40
CA SER A 119 7.74 -3.45 3.13
C SER A 119 6.31 -2.95 2.95
N LEU A 120 5.93 -1.93 3.72
CA LEU A 120 4.66 -1.23 3.56
C LEU A 120 4.78 0.00 2.65
N SER A 121 6.01 0.40 2.31
CA SER A 121 6.27 1.49 1.37
C SER A 121 5.58 1.29 0.03
N GLY A 122 5.02 2.39 -0.50
CA GLY A 122 4.31 2.41 -1.78
C GLY A 122 2.82 2.09 -1.66
N ILE A 123 2.29 1.89 -0.45
CA ILE A 123 0.85 1.95 -0.20
C ILE A 123 0.44 3.42 -0.22
N VAL A 124 -0.04 3.89 -1.37
CA VAL A 124 -0.49 5.26 -1.58
C VAL A 124 -1.90 5.25 -2.13
N PHE A 125 -2.82 5.95 -1.48
CA PHE A 125 -4.21 6.05 -1.91
C PHE A 125 -4.86 7.35 -1.42
N SER A 126 -6.04 7.68 -1.93
CA SER A 126 -6.83 8.76 -1.35
C SER A 126 -7.89 8.21 -0.38
N PRO A 127 -7.97 8.71 0.87
CA PRO A 127 -8.92 8.26 1.86
C PRO A 127 -10.35 8.80 1.63
N THR A 128 -10.57 9.69 0.65
CA THR A 128 -11.92 10.25 0.36
C THR A 128 -12.90 9.19 -0.15
N ALA A 129 -14.21 9.43 -0.11
CA ALA A 129 -15.20 8.62 -0.85
C ALA A 129 -15.56 9.22 -2.22
N VAL A 130 -15.09 10.44 -2.49
CA VAL A 130 -15.41 11.18 -3.71
C VAL A 130 -14.60 10.60 -4.87
N GLY A 131 -15.30 10.01 -5.82
CA GLY A 131 -14.71 9.44 -7.03
C GLY A 131 -15.79 9.15 -8.08
N TYR A 132 -15.33 8.82 -9.28
CA TYR A 132 -16.15 8.54 -10.43
C TYR A 132 -16.07 7.05 -10.76
N ALA A 133 -17.23 6.42 -10.96
CA ALA A 133 -17.28 5.02 -11.35
C ALA A 133 -16.61 4.84 -12.73
N ILE A 134 -15.84 3.75 -12.87
CA ILE A 134 -15.27 3.35 -14.14
C ILE A 134 -16.28 2.43 -14.83
N PRO A 135 -16.75 2.75 -16.06
CA PRO A 135 -17.54 1.81 -16.84
C PRO A 135 -16.72 0.54 -17.10
N LEU A 136 -17.29 -0.60 -16.76
CA LEU A 136 -16.65 -1.91 -16.97
C LEU A 136 -17.24 -2.54 -18.24
N GLU A 137 -16.36 -2.94 -19.16
CA GLU A 137 -16.76 -3.50 -20.44
C GLU A 137 -16.61 -5.03 -20.50
N ASN A 138 -17.09 -5.66 -21.58
CA ASN A 138 -16.80 -7.06 -21.92
C ASN A 138 -17.14 -8.07 -20.80
N GLY A 139 -18.24 -7.82 -20.09
CA GLY A 139 -18.75 -8.68 -19.02
C GLY A 139 -18.07 -8.53 -17.67
N TRP A 140 -17.12 -7.60 -17.51
CA TRP A 140 -16.53 -7.30 -16.21
C TRP A 140 -17.53 -6.60 -15.28
N SER A 141 -17.44 -6.91 -13.99
CA SER A 141 -18.26 -6.33 -12.94
C SER A 141 -17.45 -6.11 -11.66
N ASN A 142 -17.94 -5.26 -10.76
CA ASN A 142 -17.33 -5.09 -9.45
C ASN A 142 -17.37 -6.41 -8.66
N TYR A 143 -16.28 -6.73 -7.97
CA TYR A 143 -16.17 -7.96 -7.19
C TYR A 143 -17.16 -8.01 -6.02
N GLY A 144 -17.32 -6.86 -5.32
CA GLY A 144 -18.18 -6.72 -4.14
C GLY A 144 -17.50 -7.25 -2.87
N LYS A 145 -18.27 -7.86 -1.96
CA LYS A 145 -17.76 -8.55 -0.75
C LYS A 145 -16.83 -7.69 0.15
N GLY A 146 -17.10 -6.39 0.22
CA GLY A 146 -16.35 -5.44 1.06
C GLY A 146 -15.10 -4.85 0.40
N TYR A 147 -14.79 -5.21 -0.85
CA TYR A 147 -13.75 -4.54 -1.64
C TYR A 147 -14.28 -3.26 -2.29
N ALA A 148 -13.40 -2.29 -2.50
CA ALA A 148 -13.75 -1.09 -3.23
C ALA A 148 -14.22 -1.41 -4.66
N PRO A 149 -15.26 -0.74 -5.18
CA PRO A 149 -15.65 -0.86 -6.58
C PRO A 149 -14.64 -0.16 -7.49
N ALA A 150 -14.67 -0.47 -8.78
CA ALA A 150 -13.87 0.20 -9.80
C ALA A 150 -14.25 1.69 -9.88
N LYS A 151 -13.35 2.54 -9.38
CA LYS A 151 -13.47 4.00 -9.41
C LYS A 151 -12.14 4.64 -9.77
N TYR A 152 -12.21 5.84 -10.31
CA TYR A 152 -11.08 6.75 -10.36
C TYR A 152 -11.39 8.02 -9.57
N ARG A 153 -10.35 8.68 -9.06
CA ARG A 153 -10.45 9.96 -8.36
C ARG A 153 -9.23 10.81 -8.66
N VAL A 154 -9.43 12.11 -8.85
CA VAL A 154 -8.35 13.06 -9.08
C VAL A 154 -8.15 13.87 -7.82
N VAL A 155 -6.97 13.73 -7.20
CA VAL A 155 -6.61 14.42 -5.97
C VAL A 155 -5.30 15.15 -6.21
N ASN A 156 -5.36 16.49 -6.12
CA ASN A 156 -4.21 17.37 -6.35
C ASN A 156 -3.44 17.06 -7.64
N GLY A 157 -4.19 16.85 -8.73
CA GLY A 157 -3.64 16.57 -10.05
C GLY A 157 -3.20 15.11 -10.27
N ILE A 158 -3.33 14.23 -9.28
CA ILE A 158 -3.00 12.81 -9.40
C ILE A 158 -4.28 11.99 -9.54
N CYS A 159 -4.35 11.16 -10.57
CA CYS A 159 -5.45 10.21 -10.76
C CYS A 159 -5.14 8.89 -10.07
N PHE A 160 -5.95 8.50 -9.08
CA PHE A 160 -5.90 7.20 -8.43
C PHE A 160 -6.98 6.31 -9.02
N LEU A 161 -6.56 5.16 -9.55
CA LEU A 161 -7.44 4.07 -9.95
C LEU A 161 -7.51 3.05 -8.82
N GLU A 162 -8.70 2.59 -8.48
CA GLU A 162 -8.89 1.64 -7.39
C GLU A 162 -10.02 0.66 -7.69
N GLY A 163 -10.09 -0.37 -6.83
CA GLY A 163 -11.16 -1.35 -6.82
C GLY A 163 -10.75 -2.73 -7.32
N LEU A 164 -11.61 -3.70 -7.05
CA LEU A 164 -11.46 -5.09 -7.51
C LEU A 164 -12.61 -5.46 -8.44
N ILE A 165 -12.26 -5.98 -9.61
CA ILE A 165 -13.22 -6.43 -10.63
C ILE A 165 -13.14 -7.94 -10.83
N LYS A 166 -14.23 -8.53 -11.35
CA LYS A 166 -14.34 -9.93 -11.75
C LYS A 166 -15.06 -10.04 -13.08
N LYS A 167 -14.85 -11.16 -13.76
CA LYS A 167 -15.59 -11.54 -14.96
C LYS A 167 -16.66 -12.56 -14.61
#